data_AF-S0JJG6-F1
#
_entry.id   AF-S0JJG6-F1
#
_cell.length_a   1.000
_cell.length_b   1.000
_cell.length_c   1.000
_cell.angle_alpha   90.00
_cell.angle_beta   90.00
_cell.angle_gamma   90.00
#
_symmetry.space_group_name_H-M   'P 1'
#
loop_
_entity.id
_entity.type
_entity.pdbx_description
1 polymer ?
#
loop_
_entity_poly.entity_id
_entity_poly.type
_entity_poly.pdbx_seq_one_letter_code
_entity_poly.pdbx_strand_id
1 'polypeptide(L)'
;MKKRNYLAAVLLLLGMAVFTGCGNSKKNQAENSEKDTEEAKTEESEKSGEDILDFKAEDYVKLGDYKGLSVKYPIPEVFEDDVEFSIQQLVEEHTEYKEIKDRASQEGDSVNIDFTGVIDGEEFDGGSGEDFDLVIGSGEFLEEFEKNLIDKNAGETFTFPVTFPEDYNEMDPSLNGKTAEFTVTVNKISEVIVPEYNDEFVKKVSDYSTTAEYEEFLNADLMIYAQDESDSAAGEDALALAVQNATVDGYPKALYDYFYDETVEGYEFYASLMGMEYEEFLDEMGENAVEEGTQAQTNEYLVVQAIADQEGLSVTEDSYQEEAKALAEEYEYESVEELEADYGKSGIIIQIVREKVVAFLCENAELEEVSQEEYYQDDEEVIEDETEDSEADEEVPEEEPDGETPEEEPHGETPEEETDEE
;
A
#
# COMPACT_ATOMS: atom_id res chain seq x y z
N MET A 1 -2.03 27.78 -7.16
CA MET A 1 -1.89 27.16 -8.50
C MET A 1 -0.61 26.32 -8.69
N LYS A 2 0.47 26.49 -7.91
CA LYS A 2 1.65 25.59 -7.99
C LYS A 2 1.74 24.53 -6.89
N LYS A 3 0.96 24.66 -5.81
CA LYS A 3 0.96 23.75 -4.65
C LYS A 3 0.04 22.53 -4.85
N ARG A 4 -1.13 22.74 -5.47
CA ARG A 4 -2.15 21.67 -5.68
C ARG A 4 -1.74 20.54 -6.63
N ASN A 5 -0.68 20.71 -7.41
CA ASN A 5 -0.13 19.67 -8.28
C ASN A 5 0.91 18.80 -7.58
N TYR A 6 1.30 19.13 -6.35
CA TYR A 6 2.29 18.37 -5.56
C TYR A 6 1.60 17.25 -4.78
N LEU A 7 0.40 17.50 -4.24
CA LEU A 7 -0.43 16.54 -3.49
C LEU A 7 -0.80 15.28 -4.31
N ALA A 8 -1.15 15.45 -5.59
CA ALA A 8 -1.39 14.32 -6.50
C ALA A 8 -0.10 13.54 -6.84
N ALA A 9 1.06 14.20 -6.86
CA ALA A 9 2.35 13.59 -7.20
C ALA A 9 3.00 12.86 -6.01
N VAL A 10 2.78 13.32 -4.77
CA VAL A 10 3.34 12.72 -3.55
C VAL A 10 2.58 11.45 -3.16
N LEU A 11 1.25 11.43 -3.29
CA LEU A 11 0.46 10.20 -3.11
C LEU A 11 0.72 9.15 -4.21
N LEU A 12 1.09 9.58 -5.43
CA LEU A 12 1.50 8.67 -6.51
C LEU A 12 2.89 8.05 -6.31
N LEU A 13 3.83 8.79 -5.68
CA LEU A 13 5.17 8.28 -5.40
C LEU A 13 5.20 7.34 -4.18
N LEU A 14 4.41 7.62 -3.14
CA LEU A 14 4.22 6.70 -2.00
C LEU A 14 3.53 5.38 -2.42
N GLY A 15 2.78 5.38 -3.52
CA GLY A 15 2.15 4.18 -4.07
C GLY A 15 3.10 3.20 -4.78
N MET A 16 4.27 3.65 -5.26
CA MET A 16 5.24 2.75 -5.92
C MET A 16 6.07 1.92 -4.93
N ALA A 17 6.12 2.31 -3.65
CA ALA A 17 6.84 1.57 -2.61
C ALA A 17 6.08 0.32 -2.10
N VAL A 18 4.87 0.03 -2.60
CA VAL A 18 4.09 -1.15 -2.24
C VAL A 18 4.02 -2.15 -3.41
N PHE A 19 5.18 -2.58 -3.93
CA PHE A 19 5.22 -3.68 -4.91
C PHE A 19 5.97 -4.94 -4.46
N THR A 20 6.53 -4.98 -3.26
CA THR A 20 7.19 -6.19 -2.72
C THR A 20 6.25 -7.16 -1.99
N GLY A 21 4.93 -6.98 -2.03
CA GLY A 21 4.01 -7.68 -1.12
C GLY A 21 2.77 -8.37 -1.69
N CYS A 22 2.57 -8.47 -3.00
CA CYS A 22 1.33 -9.06 -3.58
C CYS A 22 1.54 -10.35 -4.40
N GLY A 23 2.57 -11.14 -4.09
CA GLY A 23 2.79 -12.46 -4.72
C GLY A 23 1.86 -13.58 -4.25
N ASN A 24 1.16 -13.44 -3.11
CA ASN A 24 0.53 -14.60 -2.45
C ASN A 24 -0.99 -14.50 -2.17
N SER A 25 -1.67 -13.40 -2.51
CA SER A 25 -3.11 -13.23 -2.23
C SER A 25 -4.05 -13.81 -3.31
N LYS A 26 -3.59 -14.01 -4.56
CA LYS A 26 -4.43 -14.58 -5.63
C LYS A 26 -4.80 -16.07 -5.45
N LYS A 27 -4.18 -16.81 -4.52
CA LYS A 27 -4.38 -18.28 -4.38
C LYS A 27 -5.54 -18.70 -3.45
N ASN A 28 -5.97 -17.86 -2.51
CA ASN A 28 -6.93 -18.26 -1.47
C ASN A 28 -8.39 -17.83 -1.70
N GLN A 29 -8.70 -17.14 -2.79
CA GLN A 29 -10.08 -16.68 -3.08
C GLN A 29 -10.82 -17.53 -4.12
N ALA A 30 -10.32 -18.73 -4.46
CA ALA A 30 -10.87 -19.56 -5.53
C ALA A 30 -11.74 -20.75 -5.07
N GLU A 31 -11.94 -20.99 -3.76
CA GLU A 31 -12.71 -22.17 -3.29
C GLU A 31 -14.09 -21.88 -2.68
N ASN A 32 -14.55 -20.63 -2.59
CA ASN A 32 -15.89 -20.37 -2.01
C ASN A 32 -16.74 -19.38 -2.81
N SER A 33 -17.22 -19.79 -3.99
CA SER A 33 -18.43 -19.24 -4.64
C SER A 33 -18.80 -20.04 -5.91
N GLU A 34 -19.28 -21.28 -5.76
CA GLU A 34 -20.08 -21.94 -6.80
C GLU A 34 -21.56 -21.59 -6.61
N LYS A 35 -22.03 -20.44 -7.12
CA LYS A 35 -23.30 -20.35 -7.86
C LYS A 35 -23.66 -18.95 -8.34
N ASP A 36 -24.10 -18.95 -9.60
CA ASP A 36 -24.91 -17.92 -10.26
C ASP A 36 -24.19 -16.59 -10.52
N THR A 37 -23.57 -16.46 -11.70
CA THR A 37 -24.10 -15.59 -12.77
C THR A 37 -23.41 -15.93 -14.10
N GLU A 38 -24.23 -16.33 -15.07
CA GLU A 38 -23.88 -16.60 -16.46
C GLU A 38 -23.79 -15.25 -17.22
N GLU A 39 -22.77 -15.11 -18.08
CA GLU A 39 -22.54 -14.01 -19.03
C GLU A 39 -21.96 -12.68 -18.50
N ALA A 40 -20.66 -12.69 -18.16
CA ALA A 40 -19.78 -11.58 -18.53
C ALA A 40 -18.74 -12.12 -19.51
N LYS A 41 -18.77 -11.60 -20.74
CA LYS A 41 -17.72 -11.85 -21.73
C LYS A 41 -16.40 -11.40 -21.13
N THR A 42 -15.45 -12.32 -21.03
CA THR A 42 -14.03 -12.03 -21.12
C THR A 42 -13.79 -11.28 -22.42
N GLU A 43 -13.72 -9.96 -22.35
CA GLU A 43 -12.92 -9.20 -23.31
C GLU A 43 -11.48 -9.37 -22.85
N GLU A 44 -10.84 -10.37 -23.44
CA GLU A 44 -9.39 -10.48 -23.55
C GLU A 44 -8.92 -9.16 -24.18
N SER A 45 -8.43 -8.25 -23.34
CA SER A 45 -7.70 -7.06 -23.80
C SER A 45 -6.44 -7.57 -24.48
N GLU A 46 -6.51 -7.75 -25.80
CA GLU A 46 -5.31 -7.69 -26.62
C GLU A 46 -4.74 -6.27 -26.40
N LYS A 47 -3.88 -6.07 -25.38
CA LYS A 47 -2.99 -4.89 -25.25
C LYS A 47 -2.23 -4.84 -26.57
N SER A 48 -2.74 -4.07 -27.53
CA SER A 48 -2.26 -4.08 -28.89
C SER A 48 -0.88 -3.44 -28.90
N GLY A 49 0.16 -4.29 -28.92
CA GLY A 49 1.56 -3.91 -29.04
C GLY A 49 1.89 -3.27 -30.39
N GLU A 50 1.35 -2.09 -30.66
CA GLU A 50 2.17 -1.05 -31.27
C GLU A 50 3.13 -0.60 -30.17
N ASP A 51 4.43 -0.80 -30.38
CA ASP A 51 5.50 -0.63 -29.40
C ASP A 51 5.40 0.75 -28.74
N ILE A 52 4.77 0.81 -27.55
CA ILE A 52 4.56 2.05 -26.80
C ILE A 52 5.88 2.72 -26.42
N LEU A 53 6.99 1.99 -26.58
CA LEU A 53 8.37 2.40 -26.34
C LEU A 53 9.09 2.87 -27.62
N ASP A 54 8.48 2.73 -28.82
CA ASP A 54 9.06 3.17 -30.10
C ASP A 54 8.85 4.67 -30.32
N PHE A 55 9.53 5.47 -29.49
CA PHE A 55 9.65 6.90 -29.65
C PHE A 55 11.01 7.38 -29.15
N LYS A 56 11.30 8.66 -29.32
CA LYS A 56 12.50 9.29 -28.79
C LYS A 56 12.14 10.23 -27.66
N ALA A 57 12.58 9.95 -26.44
CA ALA A 57 12.28 10.81 -25.30
C ALA A 57 12.80 12.26 -25.50
N GLU A 58 13.93 12.43 -26.19
CA GLU A 58 14.49 13.76 -26.56
C GLU A 58 13.56 14.65 -27.41
N ASP A 59 12.56 14.06 -28.09
CA ASP A 59 11.59 14.82 -28.88
C ASP A 59 10.51 15.49 -28.00
N TYR A 60 10.31 14.99 -26.78
CA TYR A 60 9.28 15.44 -25.82
C TYR A 60 9.87 16.02 -24.54
N VAL A 61 11.10 15.66 -24.18
CA VAL A 61 11.73 16.07 -22.93
C VAL A 61 13.01 16.81 -23.20
N LYS A 62 13.15 17.94 -22.53
CA LYS A 62 14.42 18.61 -22.33
C LYS A 62 14.85 18.43 -20.88
N LEU A 63 15.90 17.62 -20.67
CA LEU A 63 16.49 17.41 -19.36
C LEU A 63 17.05 18.71 -18.78
N GLY A 64 16.84 18.89 -17.47
CA GLY A 64 17.49 19.88 -16.65
C GLY A 64 18.74 19.32 -15.97
N ASP A 65 19.03 19.80 -14.77
CA ASP A 65 20.04 19.20 -13.90
C ASP A 65 19.46 17.92 -13.26
N TYR A 66 20.15 16.80 -13.42
CA TYR A 66 19.78 15.49 -12.85
C TYR A 66 20.97 14.77 -12.19
N LYS A 67 22.15 15.37 -12.15
CA LYS A 67 23.34 14.86 -11.45
C LYS A 67 23.81 15.90 -10.44
N GLY A 68 24.40 15.45 -9.34
CA GLY A 68 24.82 16.32 -8.23
C GLY A 68 23.65 17.01 -7.56
N LEU A 69 22.48 16.36 -7.55
CA LEU A 69 21.30 16.83 -6.84
C LEU A 69 21.51 16.59 -5.34
N SER A 70 21.24 17.61 -4.52
CA SER A 70 21.33 17.48 -3.06
C SER A 70 20.06 16.81 -2.55
N VAL A 71 20.19 15.63 -1.95
CA VAL A 71 19.08 14.85 -1.40
C VAL A 71 19.42 14.37 0.00
N LYS A 72 18.40 14.18 0.82
CA LYS A 72 18.57 13.56 2.13
C LYS A 72 18.87 12.07 1.93
N TYR A 73 19.71 11.53 2.80
CA TYR A 73 20.06 10.12 2.84
C TYR A 73 19.77 9.61 4.25
N PRO A 74 18.70 8.83 4.47
CA PRO A 74 18.44 8.25 5.78
C PRO A 74 19.57 7.29 6.11
N ILE A 75 20.24 7.46 7.25
CA ILE A 75 21.34 6.58 7.65
C ILE A 75 20.78 5.17 7.84
N PRO A 76 21.35 4.14 7.17
CA PRO A 76 20.96 2.75 7.39
C PRO A 76 21.21 2.34 8.84
N GLU A 77 20.18 1.88 9.52
CA GLU A 77 20.25 1.43 10.91
C GLU A 77 19.51 0.11 11.07
N VAL A 78 20.07 -0.78 11.90
CA VAL A 78 19.43 -2.03 12.31
C VAL A 78 19.38 -2.00 13.83
N PHE A 79 18.17 -2.12 14.38
CA PHE A 79 17.93 -2.14 15.80
C PHE A 79 18.03 -3.57 16.35
N GLU A 80 18.23 -3.68 17.67
CA GLU A 80 18.24 -5.00 18.33
C GLU A 80 16.89 -5.71 18.15
N ASP A 81 15.79 -4.95 18.12
CA ASP A 81 14.44 -5.46 17.94
C ASP A 81 14.22 -6.11 16.56
N ASP A 82 14.88 -5.63 15.49
CA ASP A 82 14.77 -6.21 14.14
C ASP A 82 15.41 -7.61 14.08
N VAL A 83 16.56 -7.77 14.77
CA VAL A 83 17.25 -9.05 14.91
C VAL A 83 16.43 -9.99 15.79
N GLU A 84 15.86 -9.49 16.89
CA GLU A 84 15.00 -10.30 17.76
C GLU A 84 13.74 -10.76 17.02
N PHE A 85 13.10 -9.89 16.23
CA PHE A 85 11.96 -10.23 15.40
C PHE A 85 12.31 -11.34 14.40
N SER A 86 13.43 -11.20 13.68
CA SER A 86 13.91 -12.23 12.75
C SER A 86 14.16 -13.59 13.42
N ILE A 87 14.69 -13.58 14.65
CA ILE A 87 14.87 -14.79 15.47
C ILE A 87 13.52 -15.39 15.87
N GLN A 88 12.55 -14.57 16.26
CA GLN A 88 11.21 -15.01 16.63
C GLN A 88 10.50 -15.68 15.44
N GLN A 89 10.57 -15.08 14.25
CA GLN A 89 10.05 -15.69 13.01
C GLN A 89 10.66 -17.07 12.77
N LEU A 90 12.00 -17.19 12.88
CA LEU A 90 12.68 -18.49 12.72
C LEU A 90 12.20 -19.53 13.76
N VAL A 91 12.01 -19.12 15.01
CA VAL A 91 11.51 -20.00 16.09
C VAL A 91 10.07 -20.44 15.81
N GLU A 92 9.23 -19.53 15.33
CA GLU A 92 7.83 -19.78 14.99
C GLU A 92 7.72 -20.78 13.83
N GLU A 93 8.46 -20.58 12.74
CA GLU A 93 8.52 -21.50 11.60
C GLU A 93 8.89 -22.94 12.00
N HIS A 94 9.65 -23.08 13.09
CA HIS A 94 10.12 -24.36 13.62
C HIS A 94 9.35 -24.84 14.85
N THR A 95 8.25 -24.18 15.20
CA THR A 95 7.35 -24.60 16.28
C THR A 95 6.55 -25.83 15.87
N GLU A 96 6.59 -26.87 16.71
CA GLU A 96 5.90 -28.13 16.42
C GLU A 96 4.51 -28.17 17.08
N TYR A 97 3.48 -28.43 16.29
CA TYR A 97 2.11 -28.63 16.78
C TYR A 97 1.75 -30.11 16.86
N LYS A 98 1.60 -30.64 18.07
CA LYS A 98 1.27 -32.06 18.30
C LYS A 98 -0.18 -32.23 18.72
N GLU A 99 -0.99 -32.83 17.87
CA GLU A 99 -2.42 -33.07 18.14
C GLU A 99 -2.64 -33.85 19.45
N ILE A 100 -3.54 -33.34 20.29
CA ILE A 100 -3.93 -33.90 21.59
C ILE A 100 -5.37 -34.42 21.51
N LYS A 101 -5.58 -35.69 21.92
CA LYS A 101 -6.91 -36.35 21.90
C LYS A 101 -7.41 -36.78 23.28
N ASP A 102 -6.53 -36.78 24.27
CA ASP A 102 -6.76 -37.46 25.54
C ASP A 102 -6.93 -36.50 26.74
N ARG A 103 -6.94 -35.18 26.51
CA ARG A 103 -7.22 -34.15 27.52
C ARG A 103 -7.92 -32.93 26.91
N ALA A 104 -8.54 -32.14 27.78
CA ALA A 104 -9.07 -30.84 27.43
C ALA A 104 -7.95 -29.82 27.16
N SER A 105 -8.30 -28.74 26.46
CA SER A 105 -7.45 -27.59 26.16
C SER A 105 -7.00 -26.89 27.44
N GLN A 106 -5.80 -26.33 27.41
CA GLN A 106 -5.24 -25.50 28.47
C GLN A 106 -4.51 -24.30 27.86
N GLU A 107 -4.14 -23.35 28.71
CA GLU A 107 -3.28 -22.22 28.31
C GLU A 107 -1.98 -22.70 27.63
N GLY A 108 -1.63 -22.09 26.51
CA GLY A 108 -0.49 -22.46 25.65
C GLY A 108 -0.75 -23.57 24.63
N ASP A 109 -1.94 -24.18 24.61
CA ASP A 109 -2.33 -25.05 23.50
C ASP A 109 -2.80 -24.23 22.29
N SER A 110 -2.60 -24.78 21.09
CA SER A 110 -3.26 -24.31 19.88
C SER A 110 -4.59 -25.04 19.71
N VAL A 111 -5.67 -24.30 19.49
CA VAL A 111 -6.99 -24.83 19.20
C VAL A 111 -7.43 -24.39 17.81
N ASN A 112 -7.86 -25.34 17.00
CA ASN A 112 -8.57 -25.05 15.76
C ASN A 112 -10.05 -24.87 16.10
N ILE A 113 -10.63 -23.73 15.75
CA ILE A 113 -11.99 -23.35 16.14
C ILE A 113 -12.81 -22.83 14.96
N ASP A 114 -14.11 -23.10 15.03
CA ASP A 114 -15.12 -22.34 14.30
C ASP A 114 -15.86 -21.48 15.32
N PHE A 115 -16.13 -20.21 15.01
CA PHE A 115 -16.85 -19.32 15.89
C PHE A 115 -17.85 -18.43 15.16
N THR A 116 -18.91 -18.08 15.86
CA THR A 116 -19.93 -17.14 15.40
C THR A 116 -20.30 -16.23 16.56
N GLY A 117 -20.06 -14.93 16.38
CA GLY A 117 -20.39 -13.87 17.32
C GLY A 117 -21.68 -13.16 16.94
N VAL A 118 -22.56 -12.95 17.92
CA VAL A 118 -23.80 -12.18 17.73
C VAL A 118 -23.95 -11.09 18.78
N ILE A 119 -24.38 -9.90 18.35
CA ILE A 119 -24.74 -8.76 19.20
C ILE A 119 -26.22 -8.48 18.95
N ASP A 120 -27.02 -8.39 20.02
CA ASP A 120 -28.48 -8.15 19.93
C ASP A 120 -29.25 -9.13 19.00
N GLY A 121 -28.67 -10.31 18.74
CA GLY A 121 -29.24 -11.37 17.91
C GLY A 121 -28.88 -11.31 16.43
N GLU A 122 -27.99 -10.40 16.02
CA GLU A 122 -27.45 -10.30 14.67
C GLU A 122 -25.94 -10.56 14.67
N GLU A 123 -25.45 -11.26 13.65
CA GLU A 123 -24.01 -11.39 13.40
C GLU A 123 -23.45 -10.02 13.00
N PHE A 124 -22.19 -9.78 13.34
CA PHE A 124 -21.47 -8.57 12.98
C PHE A 124 -20.22 -8.92 12.19
N ASP A 125 -19.74 -7.96 11.40
CA ASP A 125 -18.58 -8.17 10.54
C ASP A 125 -17.32 -8.44 11.38
N GLY A 126 -16.48 -9.37 10.91
CA GLY A 126 -15.34 -9.89 11.70
C GLY A 126 -15.72 -10.73 12.94
N GLY A 127 -17.01 -10.96 13.21
CA GLY A 127 -17.49 -11.71 14.37
C GLY A 127 -17.53 -13.23 14.19
N SER A 128 -17.26 -13.74 12.98
CA SER A 128 -17.37 -15.17 12.64
C SER A 128 -16.16 -15.65 11.85
N GLY A 129 -15.78 -16.90 12.05
CA GLY A 129 -14.66 -17.54 11.35
C GLY A 129 -14.75 -19.07 11.41
N GLU A 130 -14.18 -19.73 10.41
CA GLU A 130 -14.11 -21.20 10.31
C GLU A 130 -12.64 -21.63 10.18
N ASP A 131 -12.32 -22.84 10.66
CA ASP A 131 -10.98 -23.46 10.60
C ASP A 131 -9.84 -22.58 11.14
N PHE A 132 -10.11 -21.71 12.11
CA PHE A 132 -9.14 -20.77 12.65
C PHE A 132 -8.25 -21.42 13.72
N ASP A 133 -6.93 -21.38 13.55
CA ASP A 133 -5.98 -21.85 14.58
C ASP A 133 -5.62 -20.70 15.53
N LEU A 134 -5.81 -20.91 16.84
CA LEU A 134 -5.54 -19.91 17.88
C LEU A 134 -4.72 -20.53 19.01
N VAL A 135 -3.61 -19.91 19.39
CA VAL A 135 -2.87 -20.29 20.61
C VAL A 135 -3.51 -19.63 21.82
N ILE A 136 -4.04 -20.42 22.76
CA ILE A 136 -4.69 -19.89 23.96
C ILE A 136 -3.66 -19.16 24.82
N GLY A 137 -3.86 -17.85 25.00
CA GLY A 137 -2.96 -16.95 25.69
C GLY A 137 -2.06 -16.13 24.77
N SER A 138 -2.21 -16.19 23.44
CA SER A 138 -1.44 -15.37 22.49
C SER A 138 -1.83 -13.88 22.57
N GLY A 139 -3.06 -13.57 22.94
CA GLY A 139 -3.59 -12.22 22.92
C GLY A 139 -4.03 -11.77 21.52
N GLU A 140 -4.09 -12.68 20.55
CA GLU A 140 -4.68 -12.44 19.22
C GLU A 140 -6.19 -12.22 19.35
N PHE A 141 -6.84 -12.88 20.33
CA PHE A 141 -8.24 -12.68 20.66
C PHE A 141 -8.35 -11.97 22.01
N LEU A 142 -9.55 -11.43 22.28
CA LEU A 142 -9.84 -10.83 23.59
C LEU A 142 -9.53 -11.84 24.71
N GLU A 143 -8.86 -11.38 25.77
CA GLU A 143 -8.45 -12.22 26.90
C GLU A 143 -9.64 -13.02 27.49
N GLU A 144 -10.84 -12.42 27.52
CA GLU A 144 -12.06 -13.10 27.95
C GLU A 144 -12.49 -14.22 26.98
N PHE A 145 -12.29 -14.05 25.68
CA PHE A 145 -12.55 -15.07 24.69
C PHE A 145 -11.63 -16.28 24.89
N GLU A 146 -10.32 -16.05 24.93
CA GLU A 146 -9.31 -17.12 25.06
C GLU A 146 -9.47 -17.91 26.36
N LYS A 147 -9.78 -17.24 27.48
CA LYS A 147 -10.05 -17.90 28.77
C LYS A 147 -11.22 -18.88 28.71
N ASN A 148 -12.23 -18.60 27.87
CA ASN A 148 -13.38 -19.50 27.71
C ASN A 148 -13.04 -20.75 26.88
N LEU A 149 -11.92 -20.75 26.15
CA LEU A 149 -11.43 -21.91 25.41
C LEU A 149 -10.69 -22.92 26.29
N ILE A 150 -10.38 -22.58 27.55
CA ILE A 150 -9.72 -23.50 28.51
C ILE A 150 -10.72 -24.55 29.02
N ASP A 151 -10.22 -25.75 29.30
CA ASP A 151 -10.98 -26.91 29.79
C ASP A 151 -12.05 -27.42 28.80
N LYS A 152 -11.82 -27.22 27.49
CA LYS A 152 -12.70 -27.68 26.39
C LYS A 152 -12.13 -28.89 25.69
N ASN A 153 -13.00 -29.78 25.23
CA ASN A 153 -12.56 -30.98 24.49
C ASN A 153 -12.71 -30.75 22.99
N ALA A 154 -11.89 -31.43 22.18
CA ALA A 154 -12.10 -31.48 20.74
C ALA A 154 -13.48 -32.06 20.40
N GLY A 155 -14.17 -31.44 19.45
CA GLY A 155 -15.56 -31.65 19.06
C GLY A 155 -16.60 -30.99 19.98
N GLU A 156 -16.20 -30.21 20.98
CA GLU A 156 -17.14 -29.52 21.87
C GLU A 156 -17.61 -28.19 21.28
N THR A 157 -18.92 -27.98 21.26
CA THR A 157 -19.55 -26.69 20.92
C THR A 157 -20.17 -26.07 22.17
N PHE A 158 -19.90 -24.80 22.42
CA PHE A 158 -20.40 -24.06 23.58
C PHE A 158 -20.57 -22.58 23.26
N THR A 159 -21.33 -21.88 24.11
CA THR A 159 -21.62 -20.46 23.94
C THR A 159 -21.23 -19.70 25.21
N PHE A 160 -20.66 -18.51 25.05
CA PHE A 160 -20.28 -17.62 26.15
C PHE A 160 -20.32 -16.14 25.73
N PRO A 161 -20.62 -15.22 26.68
CA PRO A 161 -20.50 -13.79 26.43
C PRO A 161 -19.03 -13.35 26.44
N VAL A 162 -18.70 -12.38 25.60
CA VAL A 162 -17.46 -11.58 25.65
C VAL A 162 -17.84 -10.11 25.56
N THR A 163 -17.27 -9.29 26.44
CA THR A 163 -17.49 -7.84 26.40
C THR A 163 -16.29 -7.16 25.75
N PHE A 164 -16.55 -6.39 24.69
CA PHE A 164 -15.55 -5.57 24.04
C PHE A 164 -15.13 -4.41 24.96
N PRO A 165 -13.82 -4.05 25.00
CA PRO A 165 -13.36 -2.81 25.61
C PRO A 165 -14.13 -1.58 25.11
N GLU A 166 -14.15 -0.50 25.91
CA GLU A 166 -14.79 0.77 25.54
C GLU A 166 -14.06 1.49 24.39
N ASP A 167 -12.82 1.08 24.12
CA ASP A 167 -11.88 1.58 23.11
C ASP A 167 -11.37 0.45 22.21
N TYR A 168 -12.20 -0.57 21.96
CA TYR A 168 -11.80 -1.78 21.24
C TYR A 168 -11.40 -1.53 19.78
N ASN A 169 -12.22 -0.79 19.03
CA ASN A 169 -11.98 -0.54 17.62
C ASN A 169 -12.37 0.91 17.28
N GLU A 170 -11.43 1.68 16.76
CA GLU A 170 -11.67 3.06 16.29
C GLU A 170 -12.32 3.08 14.89
N MET A 171 -12.08 2.05 14.08
CA MET A 171 -12.66 1.87 12.75
C MET A 171 -14.10 1.33 12.79
N ASP A 172 -14.45 0.54 13.81
CA ASP A 172 -15.85 0.17 14.11
C ASP A 172 -16.23 0.48 15.57
N PRO A 173 -16.54 1.75 15.89
CA PRO A 173 -16.97 2.16 17.22
C PRO A 173 -18.28 1.50 17.67
N SER A 174 -18.99 0.81 16.77
CA SER A 174 -20.24 0.15 17.10
C SER A 174 -20.03 -1.09 17.98
N LEU A 175 -18.82 -1.64 18.05
CA LEU A 175 -18.48 -2.79 18.90
C LEU A 175 -18.10 -2.38 20.32
N ASN A 176 -17.62 -1.15 20.51
CA ASN A 176 -17.08 -0.66 21.78
C ASN A 176 -18.09 -0.77 22.94
N GLY A 177 -17.66 -1.39 24.04
CA GLY A 177 -18.46 -1.59 25.25
C GLY A 177 -19.66 -2.53 25.10
N LYS A 178 -19.87 -3.13 23.92
CA LYS A 178 -20.96 -4.10 23.71
C LYS A 178 -20.55 -5.49 24.20
N THR A 179 -21.55 -6.30 24.49
CA THR A 179 -21.37 -7.73 24.79
C THR A 179 -21.87 -8.54 23.62
N ALA A 180 -20.99 -9.36 23.03
CA ALA A 180 -21.36 -10.37 22.04
C ALA A 180 -21.50 -11.74 22.70
N GLU A 181 -22.44 -12.54 22.22
CA GLU A 181 -22.50 -13.97 22.53
C GLU A 181 -21.77 -14.72 21.42
N PHE A 182 -20.69 -15.42 21.78
CA PHE A 182 -19.93 -16.25 20.86
C PHE A 182 -20.33 -17.71 21.01
N THR A 183 -20.70 -18.36 19.92
CA THR A 183 -20.79 -19.82 19.83
C THR A 183 -19.54 -20.34 19.16
N VAL A 184 -18.79 -21.17 19.87
CA VAL A 184 -17.50 -21.71 19.42
C VAL A 184 -17.56 -23.23 19.38
N THR A 185 -17.03 -23.82 18.32
CA THR A 185 -16.74 -25.26 18.20
C THR A 185 -15.23 -25.45 18.19
N VAL A 186 -14.71 -26.29 19.09
CA VAL A 186 -13.30 -26.67 19.09
C VAL A 186 -13.12 -27.88 18.20
N ASN A 187 -12.55 -27.72 17.01
CA ASN A 187 -12.33 -28.79 16.04
C ASN A 187 -11.17 -29.70 16.45
N LYS A 188 -10.05 -29.09 16.84
CA LYS A 188 -8.79 -29.78 17.16
C LYS A 188 -8.06 -29.06 18.28
N ILE A 189 -7.29 -29.81 19.07
CA ILE A 189 -6.38 -29.28 20.08
C ILE A 189 -4.99 -29.81 19.76
N SER A 190 -3.99 -28.95 19.81
CA SER A 190 -2.58 -29.29 19.61
C SER A 190 -1.73 -28.71 20.73
N GLU A 191 -0.83 -29.50 21.30
CA GLU A 191 0.25 -29.02 22.16
C GLU A 191 1.25 -28.26 21.28
N VAL A 192 1.51 -27.00 21.65
CA VAL A 192 2.49 -26.14 20.97
C VAL A 192 3.85 -26.36 21.60
N ILE A 193 4.83 -26.76 20.78
CA ILE A 193 6.19 -27.05 21.24
C ILE A 193 7.11 -26.05 20.56
N VAL A 194 7.28 -24.92 21.23
CA VAL A 194 8.19 -23.85 20.82
C VAL A 194 9.63 -24.28 21.13
N PRO A 195 10.53 -24.35 20.13
CA PRO A 195 11.92 -24.65 20.39
C PRO A 195 12.60 -23.50 21.17
N GLU A 196 13.50 -23.84 22.08
CA GLU A 196 14.33 -22.83 22.74
C GLU A 196 15.40 -22.34 21.75
N TYR A 197 15.48 -21.04 21.54
CA TYR A 197 16.53 -20.43 20.74
C TYR A 197 17.90 -20.55 21.44
N ASN A 198 18.74 -21.46 20.93
CA ASN A 198 20.08 -21.74 21.45
C ASN A 198 20.99 -22.33 20.35
N ASP A 199 22.27 -22.55 20.66
CA ASP A 199 23.26 -23.08 19.71
C ASP A 199 22.91 -24.46 19.13
N GLU A 200 22.12 -25.29 19.82
CA GLU A 200 21.67 -26.59 19.29
C GLU A 200 20.53 -26.42 18.30
N PHE A 201 19.62 -25.49 18.56
CA PHE A 201 18.56 -25.09 17.63
C PHE A 201 19.14 -24.50 16.34
N VAL A 202 20.00 -23.48 16.45
CA VAL A 202 20.64 -22.83 15.29
C VAL A 202 21.35 -23.85 14.40
N LYS A 203 22.17 -24.75 14.96
CA LYS A 203 22.83 -25.84 14.21
C LYS A 203 21.89 -26.77 13.46
N LYS A 204 20.65 -26.90 13.93
CA LYS A 204 19.66 -27.81 13.35
C LYS A 204 18.96 -27.16 12.16
N VAL A 205 18.76 -25.84 12.20
CA VAL A 205 17.87 -25.12 11.28
C VAL A 205 18.60 -24.18 10.31
N SER A 206 19.87 -23.86 10.57
CA SER A 206 20.68 -22.99 9.72
C SER A 206 22.08 -23.57 9.47
N ASP A 207 22.86 -22.87 8.64
CA ASP A 207 24.25 -23.21 8.35
C ASP A 207 25.24 -22.75 9.45
N TYR A 208 24.74 -22.11 10.51
CA TYR A 208 25.56 -21.52 11.58
C TYR A 208 25.70 -22.46 12.79
N SER A 209 26.78 -22.30 13.55
CA SER A 209 27.08 -23.16 14.70
C SER A 209 26.75 -22.53 16.05
N THR A 210 26.49 -21.24 16.13
CA THR A 210 26.14 -20.57 17.39
C THR A 210 25.11 -19.48 17.14
N THR A 211 24.33 -19.18 18.18
CA THR A 211 23.44 -18.01 18.25
C THR A 211 24.15 -16.72 17.83
N ALA A 212 25.34 -16.47 18.37
CA ALA A 212 26.16 -15.30 18.03
C ALA A 212 26.56 -15.23 16.54
N GLU A 213 26.93 -16.36 15.92
CA GLU A 213 27.26 -16.38 14.48
C GLU A 213 26.02 -16.12 13.61
N TYR A 214 24.84 -16.58 14.05
CA TYR A 214 23.59 -16.36 13.34
C TYR A 214 23.08 -14.92 13.50
N GLU A 215 23.17 -14.35 14.70
CA GLU A 215 22.85 -12.94 14.96
C GLU A 215 23.76 -11.99 14.19
N GLU A 216 25.06 -12.29 14.06
CA GLU A 216 25.98 -11.51 13.22
C GLU A 216 25.58 -11.57 11.74
N PHE A 217 25.13 -12.72 11.26
CA PHE A 217 24.59 -12.86 9.91
C PHE A 217 23.31 -12.05 9.74
N LEU A 218 22.33 -12.19 10.63
CA LEU A 218 21.07 -11.44 10.57
C LEU A 218 21.32 -9.94 10.57
N ASN A 219 22.20 -9.45 11.44
CA ASN A 219 22.53 -8.03 11.46
C ASN A 219 23.17 -7.55 10.15
N ALA A 220 24.03 -8.35 9.53
CA ALA A 220 24.63 -8.03 8.25
C ALA A 220 23.61 -8.06 7.09
N ASP A 221 22.70 -9.02 7.12
CA ASP A 221 21.64 -9.19 6.11
C ASP A 221 20.62 -8.05 6.18
N LEU A 222 20.12 -7.73 7.37
CA LEU A 222 19.26 -6.59 7.63
C LEU A 222 19.94 -5.26 7.30
N MET A 223 21.25 -5.14 7.51
CA MET A 223 21.99 -3.92 7.15
C MET A 223 22.10 -3.75 5.63
N ILE A 224 22.17 -4.84 4.86
CA ILE A 224 22.11 -4.78 3.40
C ILE A 224 20.74 -4.27 2.96
N TYR A 225 19.67 -4.81 3.56
CA TYR A 225 18.30 -4.38 3.29
C TYR A 225 18.10 -2.89 3.63
N ALA A 226 18.49 -2.46 4.84
CA ALA A 226 18.40 -1.06 5.25
C ALA A 226 19.22 -0.13 4.36
N GLN A 227 20.36 -0.60 3.84
CA GLN A 227 21.16 0.18 2.90
C GLN A 227 20.45 0.33 1.54
N ASP A 228 19.83 -0.73 1.03
CA ASP A 228 19.08 -0.70 -0.21
C ASP A 228 17.84 0.22 -0.11
N GLU A 229 17.14 0.20 1.03
CA GLU A 229 16.06 1.14 1.31
C GLU A 229 16.55 2.60 1.33
N SER A 230 17.67 2.89 2.00
CA SER A 230 18.25 4.24 2.02
C SER A 230 18.72 4.71 0.64
N ASP A 231 19.36 3.83 -0.12
CA ASP A 231 19.83 4.12 -1.48
C ASP A 231 18.63 4.37 -2.41
N SER A 232 17.55 3.58 -2.26
CA SER A 232 16.30 3.75 -3.01
C SER A 232 15.61 5.06 -2.65
N ALA A 233 15.45 5.38 -1.36
CA ALA A 233 14.83 6.61 -0.89
C ALA A 233 15.54 7.86 -1.44
N ALA A 234 16.87 7.92 -1.32
CA ALA A 234 17.65 9.02 -1.89
C ALA A 234 17.59 9.06 -3.43
N GLY A 235 17.51 7.90 -4.08
CA GLY A 235 17.33 7.79 -5.52
C GLY A 235 15.98 8.33 -6.00
N GLU A 236 14.90 8.04 -5.27
CA GLU A 236 13.55 8.55 -5.53
C GLU A 236 13.47 10.07 -5.35
N ASP A 237 14.06 10.61 -4.28
CA ASP A 237 14.19 12.07 -4.09
C ASP A 237 14.94 12.72 -5.25
N ALA A 238 16.03 12.08 -5.70
CA ALA A 238 16.81 12.57 -6.82
C ALA A 238 16.01 12.50 -8.13
N LEU A 239 15.20 11.46 -8.33
CA LEU A 239 14.29 11.34 -9.48
C LEU A 239 13.23 12.44 -9.46
N ALA A 240 12.58 12.67 -8.32
CA ALA A 240 11.58 13.73 -8.18
C ALA A 240 12.16 15.12 -8.53
N LEU A 241 13.37 15.43 -8.05
CA LEU A 241 14.09 16.65 -8.41
C LEU A 241 14.47 16.69 -9.90
N ALA A 242 14.91 15.57 -10.49
CA ALA A 242 15.24 15.48 -11.91
C ALA A 242 14.00 15.75 -12.79
N VAL A 243 12.84 15.17 -12.42
CA VAL A 243 11.54 15.43 -13.08
C VAL A 243 11.15 16.89 -12.95
N GLN A 244 11.28 17.49 -11.75
CA GLN A 244 11.00 18.91 -11.52
C GLN A 244 11.89 19.85 -12.36
N ASN A 245 13.15 19.49 -12.54
CA ASN A 245 14.12 20.27 -13.31
C ASN A 245 13.95 20.12 -14.83
N ALA A 246 13.32 19.03 -15.27
CA ALA A 246 13.06 18.79 -16.69
C ALA A 246 11.93 19.68 -17.22
N THR A 247 11.90 19.84 -18.55
CA THR A 247 10.76 20.44 -19.24
C THR A 247 10.19 19.41 -20.19
N VAL A 248 8.95 18.99 -19.94
CA VAL A 248 8.18 18.10 -20.81
C VAL A 248 7.27 18.93 -21.72
N ASP A 249 7.36 18.71 -23.04
CA ASP A 249 6.59 19.37 -24.08
C ASP A 249 5.85 18.32 -24.93
N GLY A 250 4.68 17.92 -24.42
CA GLY A 250 3.84 16.90 -25.03
C GLY A 250 4.28 15.47 -24.69
N TYR A 251 3.61 14.51 -25.30
CA TYR A 251 3.84 13.08 -25.09
C TYR A 251 3.34 12.27 -26.30
N PRO A 252 3.90 11.07 -26.55
CA PRO A 252 3.29 10.09 -27.44
C PRO A 252 1.90 9.69 -26.92
N LYS A 253 0.88 9.71 -27.79
CA LYS A 253 -0.49 9.35 -27.37
C LYS A 253 -0.59 7.91 -26.86
N ALA A 254 0.06 6.95 -27.53
CA ALA A 254 0.03 5.55 -27.13
C ALA A 254 0.64 5.31 -25.73
N LEU A 255 1.65 6.10 -25.37
CA LEU A 255 2.26 6.07 -24.05
C LEU A 255 1.31 6.62 -22.98
N TYR A 256 0.66 7.75 -23.26
CA TYR A 256 -0.34 8.32 -22.35
C TYR A 256 -1.52 7.38 -22.17
N ASP A 257 -2.02 6.78 -23.24
CA ASP A 257 -3.13 5.81 -23.18
C ASP A 257 -2.74 4.59 -22.32
N TYR A 258 -1.50 4.11 -22.45
CA TYR A 258 -0.98 3.04 -21.59
C TYR A 258 -1.01 3.43 -20.11
N PHE A 259 -0.42 4.57 -19.72
CA PHE A 259 -0.45 5.00 -18.32
C PHE A 259 -1.84 5.38 -17.82
N TYR A 260 -2.76 5.73 -18.71
CA TYR A 260 -4.15 5.97 -18.34
C TYR A 260 -4.80 4.68 -17.84
N ASP A 261 -4.65 3.59 -18.61
CA ASP A 261 -5.18 2.29 -18.23
C ASP A 261 -4.53 1.81 -16.90
N GLU A 262 -3.21 1.95 -16.76
CA GLU A 262 -2.51 1.58 -15.51
C GLU A 262 -2.93 2.45 -14.31
N THR A 263 -3.19 3.76 -14.50
CA THR A 263 -3.68 4.65 -13.44
C THR A 263 -5.09 4.24 -12.99
N VAL A 264 -5.98 3.91 -13.94
CA VAL A 264 -7.32 3.44 -13.63
C VAL A 264 -7.27 2.13 -12.87
N GLU A 265 -6.53 1.13 -13.36
CA GLU A 265 -6.36 -0.18 -12.71
C GLU A 265 -5.76 -0.02 -11.30
N GLY A 266 -4.77 0.85 -11.13
CA GLY A 266 -4.17 1.15 -9.83
C GLY A 266 -5.17 1.76 -8.85
N TYR A 267 -5.95 2.75 -9.28
CA TYR A 267 -6.97 3.37 -8.42
C TYR A 267 -8.13 2.44 -8.08
N GLU A 268 -8.56 1.58 -9.00
CA GLU A 268 -9.53 0.51 -8.70
C GLU A 268 -9.00 -0.45 -7.63
N PHE A 269 -7.71 -0.83 -7.73
CA PHE A 269 -7.05 -1.67 -6.74
C PHE A 269 -6.99 -0.99 -5.36
N TYR A 270 -6.59 0.28 -5.28
CA TYR A 270 -6.55 1.03 -4.02
C TYR A 270 -7.93 1.23 -3.40
N ALA A 271 -8.95 1.53 -4.21
CA ALA A 271 -10.33 1.61 -3.73
C ALA A 271 -10.78 0.28 -3.11
N SER A 272 -10.49 -0.83 -3.78
CA SER A 272 -10.78 -2.18 -3.27
C SER A 272 -10.02 -2.49 -1.97
N LEU A 273 -8.76 -2.06 -1.84
CA LEU A 273 -7.98 -2.27 -0.62
C LEU A 273 -8.60 -1.53 0.59
N MET A 274 -9.16 -0.35 0.34
CA MET A 274 -9.86 0.45 1.35
C MET A 274 -11.32 0.04 1.56
N GLY A 275 -11.81 -0.98 0.83
CA GLY A 275 -13.20 -1.40 0.90
C GLY A 275 -14.19 -0.35 0.39
N MET A 276 -13.72 0.56 -0.46
CA MET A 276 -14.52 1.64 -1.06
C MET A 276 -14.87 1.30 -2.51
N GLU A 277 -15.99 1.86 -2.98
CA GLU A 277 -16.31 1.83 -4.40
C GLU A 277 -15.39 2.80 -5.16
N TYR A 278 -15.04 2.45 -6.40
CA TYR A 278 -14.10 3.23 -7.22
C TYR A 278 -14.53 4.68 -7.40
N GLU A 279 -15.82 4.94 -7.67
CA GLU A 279 -16.33 6.29 -7.82
C GLU A 279 -16.23 7.12 -6.53
N GLU A 280 -16.42 6.50 -5.36
CA GLU A 280 -16.27 7.17 -4.06
C GLU A 280 -14.80 7.55 -3.82
N PHE A 281 -13.87 6.64 -4.12
CA PHE A 281 -12.44 6.92 -4.07
C PHE A 281 -12.03 8.08 -4.99
N LEU A 282 -12.56 8.13 -6.22
CA LEU A 282 -12.28 9.24 -7.15
C LEU A 282 -12.87 10.56 -6.67
N ASP A 283 -14.05 10.57 -6.05
CA ASP A 283 -14.66 11.77 -5.50
C ASP A 283 -13.78 12.37 -4.38
N GLU A 284 -13.14 11.53 -3.56
CA GLU A 284 -12.17 11.95 -2.55
C GLU A 284 -10.86 12.48 -3.17
N MET A 285 -10.37 11.83 -4.23
CA MET A 285 -9.15 12.26 -4.93
C MET A 285 -9.33 13.52 -5.79
N GLY A 286 -10.57 13.77 -6.24
CA GLY A 286 -10.96 14.96 -6.99
C GLY A 286 -11.21 14.71 -8.48
N GLU A 287 -11.95 15.62 -9.10
CA GLU A 287 -12.56 15.48 -10.45
C GLU A 287 -11.58 15.16 -11.60
N ASN A 288 -10.28 15.42 -11.46
CA ASN A 288 -9.26 15.15 -12.50
C ASN A 288 -8.15 14.20 -12.01
N ALA A 289 -8.39 13.42 -10.94
CA ALA A 289 -7.36 12.58 -10.33
C ALA A 289 -6.71 11.63 -11.35
N VAL A 290 -7.51 10.98 -12.20
CA VAL A 290 -7.00 10.06 -13.23
C VAL A 290 -6.14 10.81 -14.25
N GLU A 291 -6.62 11.93 -14.79
CA GLU A 291 -5.85 12.71 -15.78
C GLU A 291 -4.56 13.30 -15.19
N GLU A 292 -4.61 13.82 -13.97
CA GLU A 292 -3.44 14.36 -13.28
C GLU A 292 -2.42 13.25 -12.99
N GLY A 293 -2.88 12.08 -12.53
CA GLY A 293 -2.02 10.93 -12.27
C GLY A 293 -1.41 10.33 -13.52
N THR A 294 -2.20 10.17 -14.58
CA THR A 294 -1.71 9.72 -15.89
C THR A 294 -0.66 10.68 -16.43
N GLN A 295 -0.90 11.98 -16.31
CA GLN A 295 0.05 13.00 -16.78
C GLN A 295 1.35 12.96 -15.95
N ALA A 296 1.26 12.77 -14.63
CA ALA A 296 2.43 12.63 -13.77
C ALA A 296 3.28 11.42 -14.16
N GLN A 297 2.68 10.22 -14.24
CA GLN A 297 3.38 8.99 -14.64
C GLN A 297 3.98 9.09 -16.05
N THR A 298 3.24 9.64 -17.01
CA THR A 298 3.73 9.84 -18.37
C THR A 298 4.95 10.77 -18.39
N ASN A 299 4.90 11.87 -17.64
CA ASN A 299 6.00 12.83 -17.59
C ASN A 299 7.25 12.24 -16.92
N GLU A 300 7.07 11.55 -15.79
CA GLU A 300 8.17 10.86 -15.10
C GLU A 300 8.84 9.85 -16.03
N TYR A 301 8.06 8.97 -16.65
CA TYR A 301 8.60 7.97 -17.56
C TYR A 301 9.37 8.59 -18.72
N LEU A 302 8.87 9.69 -19.31
CA LEU A 302 9.59 10.39 -20.36
C LEU A 302 10.94 10.95 -19.88
N VAL A 303 11.01 11.45 -18.64
CA VAL A 303 12.27 11.94 -18.03
C VAL A 303 13.22 10.78 -17.74
N VAL A 304 12.72 9.70 -17.13
CA VAL A 304 13.46 8.45 -16.88
C VAL A 304 14.05 7.93 -18.18
N GLN A 305 13.24 7.80 -19.24
CA GLN A 305 13.69 7.30 -20.53
C GLN A 305 14.74 8.23 -21.17
N ALA A 306 14.58 9.55 -21.06
CA ALA A 306 15.57 10.51 -21.56
C ALA A 306 16.91 10.40 -20.82
N ILE A 307 16.90 10.20 -19.50
CA ILE A 307 18.12 9.97 -18.71
C ILE A 307 18.74 8.63 -19.11
N ALA A 308 17.94 7.57 -19.22
CA ALA A 308 18.40 6.24 -19.60
C ALA A 308 19.08 6.25 -20.98
N ASP A 309 18.50 6.94 -21.96
CA ASP A 309 19.08 7.08 -23.30
C ASP A 309 20.40 7.86 -23.28
N GLN A 310 20.48 8.93 -22.47
CA GLN A 310 21.67 9.78 -22.36
C GLN A 310 22.84 9.07 -21.66
N GLU A 311 22.55 8.22 -20.67
CA GLU A 311 23.54 7.52 -19.85
C GLU A 311 23.81 6.08 -20.32
N GLY A 312 23.02 5.56 -21.25
CA GLY A 312 23.16 4.21 -21.79
C GLY A 312 22.63 3.12 -20.85
N LEU A 313 21.54 3.40 -20.14
CA LEU A 313 20.88 2.50 -19.18
C LEU A 313 19.69 1.72 -19.80
N SER A 314 19.31 2.02 -21.04
CA SER A 314 18.17 1.41 -21.73
C SER A 314 18.32 -0.13 -21.85
N VAL A 315 17.20 -0.84 -21.75
CA VAL A 315 17.15 -2.30 -21.94
C VAL A 315 17.25 -2.63 -23.43
N THR A 316 18.11 -3.58 -23.78
CA THR A 316 18.25 -4.08 -25.15
C THR A 316 17.56 -5.44 -25.28
N GLU A 317 17.21 -5.85 -26.50
CA GLU A 317 16.65 -7.21 -26.70
C GLU A 317 17.59 -8.32 -26.20
N ASP A 318 18.91 -8.09 -26.27
CA ASP A 318 19.92 -9.04 -25.80
C ASP A 318 20.03 -9.08 -24.27
N SER A 319 19.76 -7.95 -23.58
CA SER A 319 19.87 -7.84 -22.12
C SER A 319 18.55 -8.10 -21.39
N TYR A 320 17.41 -7.89 -22.06
CA TYR A 320 16.07 -8.04 -21.51
C TYR A 320 15.86 -9.37 -20.79
N GLN A 321 16.27 -10.49 -21.39
CA GLN A 321 16.04 -11.82 -20.81
C GLN A 321 16.81 -12.06 -19.49
N GLU A 322 17.98 -11.44 -19.33
CA GLU A 322 18.76 -11.53 -18.09
C GLU A 322 18.18 -10.61 -17.02
N GLU A 323 17.84 -9.38 -17.41
CA GLU A 323 17.28 -8.37 -16.49
C GLU A 323 15.87 -8.76 -16.02
N ALA A 324 14.99 -9.20 -16.92
CA ALA A 324 13.65 -9.69 -16.56
C ALA A 324 13.70 -10.96 -15.70
N LYS A 325 14.74 -11.79 -15.85
CA LYS A 325 14.93 -12.96 -14.99
C LYS A 325 15.35 -12.56 -13.58
N ALA A 326 16.17 -11.53 -13.43
CA ALA A 326 16.51 -10.99 -12.11
C ALA A 326 15.26 -10.41 -11.43
N LEU A 327 14.48 -9.61 -12.16
CA LEU A 327 13.22 -9.05 -11.65
C LEU A 327 12.20 -10.14 -11.27
N ALA A 328 12.09 -11.20 -12.09
CA ALA A 328 11.23 -12.33 -11.77
C ALA A 328 11.67 -13.06 -10.48
N GLU A 329 12.97 -13.21 -10.24
CA GLU A 329 13.50 -13.83 -9.02
C GLU A 329 13.24 -12.94 -7.79
N GLU A 330 13.38 -11.62 -7.95
CA GLU A 330 13.10 -10.62 -6.91
C GLU A 330 11.63 -10.61 -6.52
N TYR A 331 10.72 -10.65 -7.50
CA TYR A 331 9.28 -10.66 -7.26
C TYR A 331 8.70 -12.07 -7.04
N GLU A 332 9.57 -13.06 -6.81
CA GLU A 332 9.23 -14.46 -6.52
C GLU A 332 8.38 -15.18 -7.60
N TYR A 333 8.48 -14.75 -8.86
CA TYR A 333 7.86 -15.43 -10.01
C TYR A 333 8.65 -16.68 -10.41
N GLU A 334 7.96 -17.75 -10.81
CA GLU A 334 8.63 -18.99 -11.23
C GLU A 334 9.35 -18.85 -12.58
N SER A 335 8.95 -17.87 -13.40
CA SER A 335 9.54 -17.61 -14.71
C SER A 335 9.25 -16.21 -15.25
N VAL A 336 10.08 -15.75 -16.20
CA VAL A 336 9.84 -14.51 -16.98
C VAL A 336 8.51 -14.56 -17.73
N GLU A 337 8.06 -15.74 -18.16
CA GLU A 337 6.79 -15.92 -18.88
C GLU A 337 5.57 -15.63 -17.98
N GLU A 338 5.67 -15.97 -16.69
CA GLU A 338 4.65 -15.67 -15.69
C GLU A 338 4.64 -14.19 -15.34
N LEU A 339 5.83 -13.59 -15.16
CA LEU A 339 5.97 -12.14 -14.98
C LEU A 339 5.40 -11.36 -16.20
N GLU A 340 5.70 -11.81 -17.42
CA GLU A 340 5.17 -11.20 -18.65
C GLU A 340 3.65 -11.36 -18.78
N ALA A 341 3.06 -12.40 -18.19
CA ALA A 341 1.61 -12.59 -18.21
C ALA A 341 0.89 -11.54 -17.34
N ASP A 342 1.49 -11.17 -16.21
CA ASP A 342 0.90 -10.23 -15.27
C ASP A 342 1.20 -8.76 -15.64
N TYR A 343 2.43 -8.44 -16.07
CA TYR A 343 2.86 -7.05 -16.32
C TYR A 343 3.05 -6.71 -17.80
N GLY A 344 3.15 -7.71 -18.67
CA GLY A 344 3.53 -7.51 -20.07
C GLY A 344 5.00 -7.10 -20.25
N LYS A 345 5.57 -7.45 -21.42
CA LYS A 345 6.97 -7.13 -21.73
C LYS A 345 7.30 -5.63 -21.64
N SER A 346 6.38 -4.75 -22.08
CA SER A 346 6.62 -3.30 -22.01
C SER A 346 6.63 -2.78 -20.57
N GLY A 347 5.72 -3.25 -19.70
CA GLY A 347 5.71 -2.88 -18.27
C GLY A 347 6.99 -3.31 -17.57
N ILE A 348 7.47 -4.53 -17.84
CA ILE A 348 8.75 -5.03 -17.32
C ILE A 348 9.92 -4.16 -17.78
N ILE A 349 9.97 -3.78 -19.06
CA ILE A 349 11.04 -2.89 -19.56
C ILE A 349 10.98 -1.52 -18.86
N ILE A 350 9.79 -0.95 -18.69
CA ILE A 350 9.59 0.33 -18.00
C ILE A 350 10.16 0.24 -16.58
N GLN A 351 9.80 -0.82 -15.84
CA GLN A 351 10.25 -1.04 -14.47
C GLN A 351 11.78 -1.16 -14.37
N ILE A 352 12.38 -2.04 -15.17
CA ILE A 352 13.84 -2.25 -15.17
C ILE A 352 14.60 -0.96 -15.51
N VAL A 353 14.13 -0.19 -16.51
CA VAL A 353 14.76 1.08 -16.87
C VAL A 353 14.64 2.10 -15.73
N ARG A 354 13.50 2.15 -15.04
CA ARG A 354 13.26 3.02 -13.90
C ARG A 354 14.23 2.70 -12.76
N GLU A 355 14.33 1.44 -12.34
CA GLU A 355 15.25 0.98 -11.28
C GLU A 355 16.70 1.37 -11.57
N LYS A 356 17.16 1.14 -12.81
CA LYS A 356 18.52 1.51 -13.23
C LYS A 356 18.76 3.01 -13.19
N VAL A 357 17.75 3.82 -13.52
CA VAL A 357 17.84 5.28 -13.46
C VAL A 357 17.83 5.77 -12.01
N VAL A 358 16.97 5.23 -11.15
CA VAL A 358 16.92 5.57 -9.71
C VAL A 358 18.27 5.27 -9.05
N ALA A 359 18.80 4.05 -9.24
CA ALA A 359 20.12 3.68 -8.73
C ALA A 359 21.22 4.60 -9.25
N PHE A 360 21.20 4.91 -10.55
CA PHE A 360 22.15 5.84 -11.16
C PHE A 360 22.06 7.25 -10.57
N LEU A 361 20.85 7.75 -10.31
CA LEU A 361 20.64 9.07 -9.73
C LEU A 361 21.17 9.14 -8.31
N CYS A 362 20.90 8.11 -7.49
CA CYS A 362 21.47 7.98 -6.14
C CYS A 362 23.01 7.98 -6.17
N GLU A 363 23.64 7.16 -7.02
CA GLU A 363 25.10 7.11 -7.17
C GLU A 363 25.73 8.45 -7.58
N ASN A 364 24.96 9.33 -8.22
CA ASN A 364 25.40 10.61 -8.74
C ASN A 364 24.85 11.81 -7.93
N ALA A 365 24.18 11.59 -6.80
CA ALA A 365 23.65 12.64 -5.94
C ALA A 365 24.70 13.17 -4.94
N GLU A 366 24.43 14.36 -4.40
CA GLU A 366 25.11 14.89 -3.21
C GLU A 366 24.28 14.49 -1.98
N LEU A 367 24.70 13.43 -1.29
CA LEU A 367 23.96 12.85 -0.15
C LEU A 367 24.18 13.65 1.14
N GLU A 368 23.09 14.11 1.74
CA GLU A 368 23.06 14.68 3.09
C GLU A 368 22.56 13.63 4.09
N GLU A 369 23.47 13.04 4.86
CA GLU A 369 23.12 12.04 5.88
C GLU A 369 22.22 12.64 6.98
N VAL A 370 21.04 12.05 7.16
CA VAL A 370 20.06 12.39 8.20
C VAL A 370 19.63 11.12 8.95
N SER A 371 19.10 11.26 10.17
CA SER A 371 18.50 10.10 10.85
C SER A 371 17.25 9.61 10.11
N GLN A 372 16.88 8.33 10.27
CA GLN A 372 15.64 7.81 9.70
C GLN A 372 14.41 8.61 10.16
N GLU A 373 14.34 8.95 11.45
CA GLU A 373 13.26 9.79 12.01
C GLU A 373 13.16 11.15 11.29
N GLU A 374 14.29 11.84 11.05
CA GLU A 374 14.32 13.12 10.34
C GLU A 374 13.98 13.00 8.84
N TYR A 375 14.23 11.85 8.22
CA TYR A 375 13.85 11.61 6.83
C TYR A 375 12.32 11.48 6.72
N TYR A 376 11.73 10.59 7.53
CA TYR A 376 10.30 10.27 7.45
C TYR A 376 9.38 11.30 8.15
N GLN A 377 9.89 12.16 9.03
CA GLN A 377 9.10 13.25 9.63
C GLN A 377 8.75 14.38 8.66
N ASP A 378 9.61 14.65 7.68
CA ASP A 378 9.33 15.69 6.68
C ASP A 378 8.12 15.30 5.80
N ASP A 379 7.83 14.01 5.64
CA ASP A 379 6.64 13.53 4.94
C ASP A 379 5.36 13.69 5.80
N GLU A 380 5.44 13.54 7.13
CA GLU A 380 4.31 13.79 8.04
C GLU A 380 3.91 15.27 8.12
N GLU A 381 4.86 16.21 8.17
CA GLU A 381 4.53 17.65 8.17
C GLU A 381 3.90 18.11 6.84
N VAL A 382 4.25 17.48 5.71
CA VAL A 382 3.60 17.77 4.42
C VAL A 382 2.13 17.30 4.42
N ILE A 383 1.83 16.19 5.08
CA ILE A 383 0.45 15.69 5.24
C ILE A 383 -0.36 16.63 6.15
N GLU A 384 0.19 17.09 7.28
CA GLU A 384 -0.52 18.00 8.19
C GLU A 384 -0.77 19.40 7.57
N ASP A 385 0.22 20.01 6.92
CA ASP A 385 0.12 21.38 6.37
C ASP A 385 -0.86 21.45 5.16
N GLU A 386 -1.11 20.32 4.47
CA GLU A 386 -2.11 20.23 3.40
C GLU A 386 -3.55 19.97 3.91
N THR A 387 -3.70 19.34 5.09
CA THR A 387 -5.01 19.21 5.75
C THR A 387 -5.52 20.54 6.33
N GLU A 388 -4.65 21.36 6.92
CA GLU A 388 -5.03 22.69 7.45
C GLU A 388 -5.41 23.70 6.34
N ASP A 389 -4.76 23.67 5.16
CA ASP A 389 -5.06 24.60 4.06
C ASP A 389 -6.38 24.23 3.33
N SER A 390 -6.94 23.03 3.58
CA SER A 390 -8.25 22.60 3.07
C SER A 390 -9.44 23.10 3.91
N GLU A 391 -9.22 23.39 5.20
CA GLU A 391 -10.27 23.93 6.10
C GLU A 391 -10.34 25.47 6.11
N ALA A 392 -9.39 26.17 5.46
CA ALA A 392 -9.24 27.61 5.58
C ALA A 392 -10.05 28.49 4.60
N ASP A 393 -10.90 27.93 3.72
CA ASP A 393 -11.66 28.72 2.72
C ASP A 393 -13.20 28.69 2.89
N GLU A 394 -13.71 28.46 4.11
CA GLU A 394 -15.10 28.78 4.49
C GLU A 394 -15.20 29.94 5.51
N GLU A 395 -14.63 31.11 5.22
CA GLU A 395 -15.16 32.35 5.82
C GLU A 395 -16.25 32.96 4.93
N VAL A 396 -17.47 32.49 5.15
CA VAL A 396 -18.70 33.11 4.65
C VAL A 396 -18.86 34.51 5.25
N PRO A 397 -18.97 35.60 4.47
CA PRO A 397 -19.26 36.91 5.03
C PRO A 397 -20.71 36.96 5.50
N GLU A 398 -20.92 37.21 6.80
CA GLU A 398 -22.25 37.45 7.38
C GLU A 398 -22.93 38.66 6.70
N GLU A 399 -23.97 38.42 5.90
CA GLU A 399 -24.96 39.45 5.54
C GLU A 399 -26.21 39.34 6.43
N GLU A 400 -26.61 40.47 7.02
CA GLU A 400 -27.81 40.61 7.83
C GLU A 400 -29.11 40.42 7.02
N PRO A 401 -30.22 39.95 7.63
CA PRO A 401 -31.44 39.66 6.91
C PRO A 401 -32.32 40.91 6.78
N ASP A 402 -32.54 41.39 5.56
CA ASP A 402 -33.66 42.31 5.27
C ASP A 402 -34.84 41.55 4.67
N GLY A 403 -35.96 41.63 5.36
CA GLY A 403 -37.19 40.90 5.08
C GLY A 403 -38.20 41.74 4.29
N GLU A 404 -38.90 41.03 3.42
CA GLU A 404 -40.25 41.35 2.93
C GLU A 404 -40.42 42.62 2.07
N THR A 405 -40.59 42.39 0.76
CA THR A 405 -41.59 43.15 -0.01
C THR A 405 -42.89 42.36 -0.06
N PRO A 406 -44.04 43.03 -0.15
CA PRO A 406 -44.85 42.75 -1.35
C PRO A 406 -45.63 43.96 -1.90
N GLU A 407 -45.93 43.85 -3.20
CA GLU A 407 -47.08 44.46 -3.92
C GLU A 407 -47.10 46.01 -4.05
N GLU A 408 -47.59 46.65 -5.12
CA GLU A 408 -48.42 46.25 -6.26
C GLU A 408 -48.27 47.29 -7.42
N GLU A 409 -48.26 46.82 -8.67
CA GLU A 409 -48.92 47.35 -9.91
C GLU A 409 -48.76 48.82 -10.44
N PRO A 410 -48.99 49.05 -11.76
CA PRO A 410 -48.31 50.04 -12.58
C PRO A 410 -49.21 51.18 -13.11
N HIS A 411 -48.60 52.06 -13.93
CA HIS A 411 -49.11 53.20 -14.75
C HIS A 411 -48.43 54.49 -14.29
N GLY A 412 -47.87 55.37 -15.11
CA GLY A 412 -47.98 55.70 -16.52
C GLY A 412 -47.61 57.19 -16.65
N GLU A 413 -47.28 57.64 -17.87
CA GLU A 413 -47.06 59.04 -18.30
C GLU A 413 -45.64 59.65 -18.18
N THR A 414 -45.04 59.78 -19.36
CA THR A 414 -44.04 60.78 -19.84
C THR A 414 -44.57 62.24 -19.79
N PRO A 415 -43.83 63.28 -20.22
CA PRO A 415 -42.44 63.76 -19.98
C PRO A 415 -42.43 65.30 -19.67
N GLU A 416 -41.34 66.02 -19.98
CA GLU A 416 -41.08 67.50 -19.93
C GLU A 416 -40.20 67.92 -18.73
N GLU A 417 -38.92 68.28 -18.87
CA GLU A 417 -38.25 69.40 -19.58
C GLU A 417 -38.37 70.77 -18.85
N GLU A 418 -37.21 71.45 -18.75
CA GLU A 418 -36.96 72.85 -18.33
C GLU A 418 -37.07 73.20 -16.84
N THR A 419 -36.34 74.15 -16.24
CA THR A 419 -35.11 74.94 -16.46
C THR A 419 -34.86 75.69 -15.13
N ASP A 420 -33.62 76.14 -14.95
CA ASP A 420 -33.16 77.34 -14.23
C ASP A 420 -33.18 77.49 -12.68
N GLU A 421 -31.95 77.77 -12.22
CA GLU A 421 -31.49 78.85 -11.31
C GLU A 421 -32.09 78.99 -9.89
N GLU A 422 -31.29 78.71 -8.86
CA GLU A 422 -30.40 79.69 -8.19
C GLU A 422 -29.30 79.00 -7.37
#